data_AF-A0A2N2KYG3-F1
#
_entry.id   AF-A0A2N2KYG3-F1
#
_cell.length_a   1.000
_cell.length_b   1.000
_cell.length_c   1.000
_cell.angle_alpha   90.00
_cell.angle_beta   90.00
_cell.angle_gamma   90.00
#
_symmetry.space_group_name_H-M   'P 1'
#
loop_
_entity.id
_entity.type
_entity.pdbx_description
1 polymer ?
#
loop_
_entity_poly.entity_id
_entity_poly.type
_entity_poly.pdbx_seq_one_letter_code
_entity_poly.pdbx_strand_id
1 'polypeptide(L)'
;MKALFKLCILTIAFLIFFVMVGIVWLQKLDIQLIIFAIASFFLILRRGARAYLKELYLLLPFILSLAAVYLIFALLGFKPANAPGTALAYWVSYGGVRVLVLMSVIFAIQLLSSLISWQDILKLPLSISKLKYLILGKSLYEMAFSSFAGITRYLSLIPGNQIRPKSLKSKFQLRLAYLLALLYIILSESERKGELIDNRIKHCHRRHNEMV
;
A
#
# COMPACT_ATOMS: atom_id res chain seq x y z
N MET A 1 -22.36 -13.26 1.47
CA MET A 1 -22.97 -12.08 2.15
C MET A 1 -22.12 -11.50 3.27
N LYS A 2 -21.64 -12.27 4.26
CA LYS A 2 -20.82 -11.75 5.39
C LYS A 2 -19.58 -10.95 4.96
N ALA A 3 -18.85 -11.38 3.93
CA ALA A 3 -17.64 -10.69 3.46
C ALA A 3 -17.92 -9.37 2.72
N LEU A 4 -18.95 -9.34 1.87
CA LEU A 4 -19.37 -8.11 1.19
C LEU A 4 -19.87 -7.07 2.21
N PHE A 5 -20.67 -7.50 3.18
CA PHE A 5 -21.12 -6.63 4.27
C PHE A 5 -19.96 -6.05 5.07
N LYS A 6 -18.96 -6.89 5.40
CA LYS A 6 -17.72 -6.44 6.05
C LYS A 6 -16.98 -5.39 5.23
N LEU A 7 -16.81 -5.59 3.91
CA LEU A 7 -16.18 -4.59 3.04
C LEU A 7 -16.97 -3.28 2.99
N CYS A 8 -18.30 -3.35 2.84
CA CYS A 8 -19.16 -2.17 2.86
C CYS A 8 -19.01 -1.40 4.16
N ILE A 9 -19.03 -2.07 5.32
CA ILE A 9 -18.81 -1.41 6.62
C ILE A 9 -17.44 -0.75 6.67
N LEU A 10 -16.37 -1.43 6.26
CA LEU A 10 -15.02 -0.88 6.31
C LEU A 10 -14.88 0.35 5.39
N THR A 11 -15.49 0.30 4.20
CA THR A 11 -15.51 1.44 3.27
C THR A 11 -16.31 2.61 3.83
N ILE A 12 -17.48 2.36 4.41
CA ILE A 12 -18.31 3.40 5.05
C ILE A 12 -17.57 4.00 6.25
N ALA A 13 -16.95 3.16 7.09
CA ALA A 13 -16.14 3.61 8.22
C ALA A 13 -14.95 4.48 7.76
N PHE A 14 -14.28 4.10 6.67
CA PHE A 14 -13.23 4.92 6.07
C PHE A 14 -13.77 6.25 5.58
N LEU A 15 -14.91 6.26 4.89
CA LEU A 15 -15.51 7.48 4.33
C LEU A 15 -15.92 8.44 5.45
N ILE A 16 -16.57 7.93 6.50
CA ILE A 16 -16.91 8.71 7.70
C ILE A 16 -15.64 9.28 8.31
N PHE A 17 -14.60 8.45 8.53
CA PHE A 17 -13.33 8.92 9.07
C PHE A 17 -12.71 10.02 8.20
N PHE A 18 -12.69 9.83 6.88
CA PHE A 18 -12.13 10.79 5.93
C PHE A 18 -12.88 12.13 5.95
N VAL A 19 -14.21 12.11 5.96
CA VAL A 19 -15.02 13.34 6.04
C VAL A 19 -14.79 14.05 7.37
N MET A 20 -14.79 13.32 8.48
CA MET A 20 -14.62 13.92 9.80
C MET A 20 -13.22 14.53 9.97
N VAL A 21 -12.17 13.82 9.56
CA VAL A 21 -10.77 14.25 9.73
C VAL A 21 -10.35 15.26 8.67
N GLY A 22 -10.71 15.02 7.41
CA GLY A 22 -10.25 15.79 6.26
C GLY A 22 -11.09 17.02 5.94
N ILE A 23 -12.34 17.09 6.42
CA ILE A 23 -13.27 18.19 6.12
C ILE A 23 -13.73 18.88 7.40
N VAL A 24 -14.38 18.16 8.32
CA VAL A 24 -15.04 18.77 9.50
C VAL A 24 -14.03 19.30 10.53
N TRP A 25 -13.03 18.51 10.87
CA TRP A 25 -12.01 18.86 11.86
C TRP A 25 -10.69 19.31 11.25
N LEU A 26 -10.69 19.67 9.96
CA LEU A 26 -9.49 20.01 9.24
C LEU A 26 -8.70 21.14 9.93
N GLN A 27 -9.35 22.12 10.55
CA GLN A 27 -8.65 23.27 11.13
C GLN A 27 -8.21 23.08 12.59
N LYS A 28 -8.61 22.00 13.27
CA LYS A 28 -8.44 21.82 14.71
C LYS A 28 -7.23 20.95 15.04
N LEU A 29 -6.08 21.57 15.32
CA LEU A 29 -4.82 20.87 15.60
C LEU A 29 -4.93 19.87 16.77
N ASP A 30 -5.57 20.26 17.87
CA ASP A 30 -5.70 19.40 19.06
C ASP A 30 -6.44 18.11 18.74
N ILE A 31 -7.52 18.21 17.95
CA ILE A 31 -8.30 17.05 17.51
C ILE A 31 -7.45 16.16 16.59
N GLN A 32 -6.68 16.74 15.68
CA GLN A 32 -5.81 15.98 14.77
C GLN A 32 -4.72 15.21 15.52
N LEU A 33 -4.14 15.80 16.57
CA LEU A 33 -3.18 15.11 17.44
C LEU A 33 -3.82 13.92 18.14
N ILE A 34 -5.01 14.10 18.71
CA ILE A 34 -5.74 13.01 19.39
C ILE A 34 -6.05 11.89 18.40
N ILE A 35 -6.56 12.21 17.21
CA ILE A 35 -6.89 11.23 16.18
C ILE A 35 -5.64 10.49 15.71
N PHE A 36 -4.54 11.21 15.48
CA PHE A 36 -3.26 10.62 15.11
C PHE A 36 -2.73 9.67 16.19
N ALA A 37 -2.82 10.06 17.47
CA ALA A 37 -2.40 9.23 18.59
C ALA A 37 -3.24 7.95 18.69
N ILE A 38 -4.57 8.06 18.55
CA ILE A 38 -5.48 6.92 18.54
C ILE A 38 -5.19 5.99 17.36
N ALA A 39 -5.05 6.54 16.15
CA ALA A 39 -4.74 5.75 14.95
C ALA A 39 -3.38 5.03 15.08
N SER A 40 -2.36 5.74 15.60
CA SER A 40 -1.03 5.17 15.86
C SER A 40 -1.10 4.04 16.87
N PHE A 41 -1.82 4.24 17.97
CA PHE A 41 -2.00 3.23 19.02
C PHE A 41 -2.63 1.94 18.45
N PHE A 42 -3.73 2.05 17.71
CA PHE A 42 -4.38 0.89 17.10
C PHE A 42 -3.50 0.21 16.04
N LEU A 43 -2.75 0.98 15.25
CA LEU A 43 -1.86 0.43 14.25
C LEU A 43 -0.70 -0.35 14.89
N ILE A 44 -0.11 0.19 15.95
CA ILE A 44 0.93 -0.49 16.76
C ILE A 44 0.37 -1.77 17.36
N LEU A 45 -0.83 -1.72 17.96
CA LEU A 45 -1.47 -2.90 18.55
C LEU A 45 -1.71 -4.01 17.52
N ARG A 46 -2.10 -3.63 16.29
CA ARG A 46 -2.46 -4.59 15.24
C ARG A 46 -1.28 -5.16 14.47
N ARG A 47 -0.27 -4.35 14.17
CA ARG A 47 0.85 -4.71 13.27
C ARG A 47 2.21 -4.76 13.97
N GLY A 48 2.28 -4.32 15.22
CA GLY A 48 3.50 -4.25 16.01
C GLY A 48 4.33 -2.99 15.75
N ALA A 49 5.10 -2.57 16.76
CA ALA A 49 5.91 -1.35 16.72
C ALA A 49 6.97 -1.35 15.60
N ARG A 50 7.55 -2.52 15.29
CA ARG A 50 8.56 -2.62 14.22
C ARG A 50 7.99 -2.31 12.83
N ALA A 51 6.77 -2.76 12.55
CA ALA A 51 6.10 -2.47 11.28
C ALA A 51 5.73 -0.99 11.19
N TYR A 52 5.17 -0.45 12.29
CA TYR A 52 4.84 0.98 12.42
C TYR A 52 6.06 1.89 12.16
N LEU A 53 7.21 1.60 12.77
CA LEU A 53 8.43 2.40 12.57
C LEU A 53 8.94 2.35 11.14
N LYS A 54 8.84 1.20 10.46
CA LYS A 54 9.20 1.09 9.03
C LYS A 54 8.29 1.96 8.17
N GLU A 55 7.02 2.08 8.53
CA GLU A 55 6.06 2.91 7.79
C GLU A 55 6.29 4.39 8.02
N LEU A 56 6.56 4.80 9.26
CA LEU A 56 7.02 6.16 9.55
C LEU A 56 8.28 6.51 8.76
N TYR A 57 9.25 5.60 8.70
CA TYR A 57 10.49 5.80 7.94
C TYR A 57 10.22 5.95 6.43
N LEU A 58 9.27 5.19 5.88
CA LEU A 58 8.86 5.31 4.48
C LEU A 58 8.20 6.66 4.17
N LEU A 59 7.44 7.21 5.12
CA LEU A 59 6.73 8.48 4.99
C LEU A 59 7.62 9.71 5.31
N LEU A 60 8.72 9.49 6.04
CA LEU A 60 9.68 10.52 6.42
C LEU A 60 10.13 11.44 5.27
N PRO A 61 10.57 10.96 4.09
CA PRO A 61 11.00 11.86 3.01
C PRO A 61 9.89 12.80 2.55
N PHE A 62 8.64 12.35 2.56
CA PHE A 62 7.49 13.17 2.20
C PHE A 62 7.19 14.22 3.28
N ILE A 63 7.21 13.83 4.55
CA ILE A 63 7.03 14.75 5.68
C ILE A 63 8.12 15.83 5.69
N LEU A 64 9.39 15.44 5.50
CA LEU A 64 10.53 16.36 5.47
C LEU A 64 10.42 17.34 4.30
N SER A 65 9.99 16.86 3.12
CA SER A 65 9.75 17.73 1.97
C SER A 65 8.68 18.79 2.25
N LEU A 66 7.54 18.40 2.83
CA LEU A 66 6.48 19.33 3.23
C LEU A 66 6.96 20.33 4.29
N ALA A 67 7.65 19.83 5.32
CA ALA A 67 8.20 20.67 6.38
C ALA A 67 9.19 21.71 5.82
N ALA A 68 10.05 21.32 4.88
CA ALA A 68 10.97 22.24 4.23
C ALA A 68 10.25 23.34 3.45
N VAL A 69 9.20 23.00 2.67
CA VAL A 69 8.39 23.99 1.94
C VAL A 69 7.73 24.99 2.89
N TYR A 70 7.12 24.50 3.98
CA TYR A 70 6.48 25.38 4.97
C TYR A 70 7.49 26.24 5.74
N LEU A 71 8.68 25.70 6.03
CA LEU A 71 9.76 26.46 6.66
C LEU A 71 10.25 27.58 5.74
N ILE A 72 10.40 27.32 4.43
CA ILE A 72 10.77 28.36 3.45
C ILE A 72 9.72 29.48 3.44
N PHE A 73 8.42 29.16 3.41
CA PHE A 73 7.37 30.18 3.46
C PHE A 73 7.36 30.95 4.79
N ALA A 74 7.64 30.29 5.91
CA ALA A 74 7.78 30.93 7.20
C ALA A 74 8.97 31.91 7.25
N LEU A 75 10.13 31.50 6.71
CA LEU A 75 11.35 32.32 6.69
C LEU A 75 11.22 33.53 5.74
N LEU A 76 10.52 33.37 4.62
CA LEU A 76 10.23 34.46 3.68
C LEU A 76 9.12 35.40 4.18
N GLY A 77 8.51 35.11 5.33
CA GLY A 77 7.47 35.95 5.92
C GLY A 77 6.15 35.94 5.15
N PHE A 78 5.95 35.02 4.21
CA PHE A 78 4.69 34.89 3.49
C PHE A 78 3.58 34.51 4.47
N LYS A 79 2.52 35.30 4.56
CA LYS A 79 1.31 34.91 5.28
C LYS A 79 0.06 35.49 4.61
N PRO A 80 -1.10 34.84 4.74
CA PRO A 80 -2.35 35.46 4.33
C PRO A 80 -2.56 36.76 5.12
N ALA A 81 -3.07 37.81 4.47
CA ALA A 81 -3.28 39.12 5.09
C ALA A 81 -4.14 39.06 6.37
N ASN A 82 -5.09 38.12 6.42
CA ASN A 82 -6.03 37.95 7.52
C ASN A 82 -5.57 36.91 8.57
N ALA A 83 -4.33 36.41 8.50
CA ALA A 83 -3.83 35.41 9.43
C ALA A 83 -3.24 36.06 10.70
N PRO A 84 -3.77 35.70 11.90
CA PRO A 84 -3.25 36.20 13.16
C PRO A 84 -1.86 35.62 13.47
N GLY A 85 -1.01 36.40 14.13
CA GLY A 85 0.31 35.97 14.60
C GLY A 85 1.46 36.09 13.60
N THR A 86 2.57 35.44 13.93
CA THR A 86 3.81 35.39 13.12
C THR A 86 3.66 34.42 11.96
N ALA A 87 4.36 34.66 10.85
CA ALA A 87 4.35 33.76 9.69
C ALA A 87 4.76 32.33 10.08
N LEU A 88 5.72 32.20 11.01
CA LEU A 88 6.17 30.92 11.53
C LEU A 88 5.05 30.16 12.27
N ALA A 89 4.35 30.80 13.21
CA ALA A 89 3.27 30.15 13.94
C ALA A 89 2.12 29.71 13.01
N TYR A 90 1.80 30.53 12.00
CA TYR A 90 0.81 30.19 10.99
C TYR A 90 1.22 28.95 10.18
N TRP A 91 2.42 28.91 9.61
CA TRP A 91 2.84 27.77 8.78
C TRP A 91 3.07 26.49 9.57
N VAL A 92 3.52 26.58 10.83
CA VAL A 92 3.64 25.42 11.71
C VAL A 92 2.26 24.83 12.02
N SER A 93 1.28 25.65 12.38
CA SER A 93 -0.09 25.16 12.64
C SER A 93 -0.77 24.66 11.38
N TYR A 94 -0.72 25.43 10.28
CA TYR A 94 -1.32 25.08 8.99
C TYR A 94 -0.69 23.81 8.37
N GLY A 95 0.64 23.73 8.39
CA GLY A 95 1.39 22.61 7.83
C GLY A 95 1.31 21.37 8.71
N GLY A 96 1.46 21.54 10.02
CA GLY A 96 1.38 20.45 11.00
C GLY A 96 0.05 19.72 10.94
N VAL A 97 -1.06 20.46 10.88
CA VAL A 97 -2.40 19.90 10.69
C VAL A 97 -2.50 19.04 9.43
N ARG A 98 -1.97 19.48 8.29
CA ARG A 98 -2.04 18.73 7.02
C ARG A 98 -1.21 17.47 7.05
N VAL A 99 -0.01 17.55 7.64
CA VAL A 99 0.83 16.38 7.86
C VAL A 99 0.11 15.38 8.75
N LEU A 100 -0.49 15.83 9.86
CA LEU A 100 -1.25 14.97 10.77
C LEU A 100 -2.46 14.32 10.08
N VAL A 101 -3.22 15.07 9.29
CA VAL A 101 -4.35 14.55 8.52
C VAL A 101 -3.88 13.47 7.55
N LEU A 102 -2.83 13.74 6.76
CA LEU A 102 -2.28 12.79 5.81
C LEU A 102 -1.85 11.50 6.51
N MET A 103 -1.08 11.63 7.60
CA MET A 103 -0.60 10.47 8.36
C MET A 103 -1.75 9.67 8.94
N SER A 104 -2.76 10.35 9.51
CA SER A 104 -3.94 9.71 10.06
C SER A 104 -4.76 8.97 9.00
N VAL A 105 -4.90 9.54 7.80
CA VAL A 105 -5.58 8.89 6.67
C VAL A 105 -4.81 7.65 6.21
N ILE A 106 -3.49 7.75 6.05
CA ILE A 106 -2.65 6.60 5.66
C ILE A 106 -2.77 5.48 6.70
N PHE A 107 -2.69 5.82 8.00
CA PHE A 107 -2.83 4.84 9.08
C PHE A 107 -4.22 4.23 9.12
N ALA A 108 -5.28 5.00 8.88
CA ALA A 108 -6.64 4.47 8.78
C ALA A 108 -6.79 3.50 7.60
N ILE A 109 -6.27 3.83 6.42
CA ILE A 109 -6.28 2.92 5.25
C ILE A 109 -5.57 1.62 5.60
N GLN A 110 -4.38 1.70 6.21
CA GLN A 110 -3.60 0.52 6.58
C GLN A 110 -4.30 -0.32 7.64
N LEU A 111 -4.86 0.31 8.67
CA LEU A 111 -5.58 -0.37 9.74
C LEU A 111 -6.79 -1.11 9.17
N LEU A 112 -7.63 -0.43 8.38
CA LEU A 112 -8.82 -1.04 7.78
C LEU A 112 -8.46 -2.13 6.77
N SER A 113 -7.41 -1.93 5.97
CA SER A 113 -6.91 -2.95 5.04
C SER A 113 -6.39 -4.19 5.77
N SER A 114 -5.78 -4.03 6.96
CA SER A 114 -5.33 -5.16 7.80
C SER A 114 -6.45 -6.01 8.38
N LEU A 115 -7.70 -5.52 8.33
CA LEU A 115 -8.89 -6.27 8.73
C LEU A 115 -9.43 -7.14 7.59
N ILE A 116 -9.00 -6.92 6.34
CA ILE A 116 -9.44 -7.67 5.17
C ILE A 116 -8.48 -8.84 4.94
N SER A 117 -9.01 -10.06 4.98
CA SER A 117 -8.23 -11.26 4.65
C SER A 117 -8.45 -11.68 3.19
N TRP A 118 -7.52 -12.45 2.63
CA TRP A 118 -7.71 -13.05 1.31
C TRP A 118 -8.96 -13.95 1.24
N GLN A 119 -9.29 -14.62 2.34
CA GLN A 119 -10.50 -15.44 2.41
C GLN A 119 -11.77 -14.60 2.28
N ASP A 120 -11.77 -13.36 2.78
CA ASP A 120 -12.89 -12.44 2.63
C ASP A 120 -13.08 -12.06 1.15
N ILE A 121 -11.98 -11.82 0.43
CA ILE A 121 -12.00 -11.49 -1.01
C ILE A 121 -12.57 -12.67 -1.82
N LEU A 122 -12.17 -13.91 -1.52
CA LEU A 122 -12.68 -15.10 -2.22
C LEU A 122 -14.17 -15.37 -1.96
N LYS A 123 -14.72 -14.90 -0.82
CA LYS A 123 -16.13 -15.06 -0.44
C LYS A 123 -17.04 -13.98 -1.02
N LEU A 124 -16.49 -13.06 -1.82
CA LEU A 124 -17.30 -12.06 -2.50
C LEU A 124 -18.18 -12.72 -3.57
N PRO A 125 -19.40 -12.22 -3.80
CA PRO A 125 -20.27 -12.71 -4.86
C PRO A 125 -19.78 -12.22 -6.24
N LEU A 126 -18.57 -12.64 -6.62
CA LEU A 126 -17.96 -12.34 -7.90
C LEU A 126 -18.26 -13.47 -8.89
N SER A 127 -18.38 -13.13 -10.17
CA SER A 127 -18.45 -14.14 -11.22
C SER A 127 -17.15 -14.98 -11.23
N ILE A 128 -17.28 -16.25 -11.58
CA ILE A 128 -16.16 -17.21 -11.62
C ILE A 128 -15.02 -16.68 -12.51
N SER A 129 -15.35 -16.00 -13.62
CA SER A 129 -14.36 -15.37 -14.50
C SER A 129 -13.52 -14.32 -13.76
N LYS A 130 -14.12 -13.47 -12.91
CA LYS A 130 -13.39 -12.47 -12.11
C LYS A 130 -12.58 -13.14 -10.99
N LEU A 131 -13.16 -14.15 -10.36
CA LEU A 131 -12.48 -14.91 -9.30
C LEU A 131 -11.24 -15.64 -9.82
N LYS A 132 -11.28 -16.16 -11.05
CA LYS A 132 -10.12 -16.74 -11.75
C LYS A 132 -8.94 -15.77 -11.78
N TYR A 133 -9.16 -14.53 -12.23
CA TYR A 133 -8.07 -13.54 -12.31
C TYR A 133 -7.50 -13.19 -10.93
N LEU A 134 -8.35 -13.11 -9.90
CA LEU A 134 -7.90 -12.87 -8.53
C LEU A 134 -7.02 -14.02 -8.01
N ILE A 135 -7.47 -15.27 -8.18
CA ILE A 135 -6.72 -16.46 -7.78
C ILE A 135 -5.39 -16.55 -8.54
N LEU A 136 -5.43 -16.36 -9.85
CA LEU A 136 -4.25 -16.40 -10.71
C LEU A 136 -3.25 -15.31 -10.32
N GLY A 137 -3.71 -14.06 -10.19
CA GLY A 137 -2.88 -12.92 -9.80
C GLY A 137 -2.20 -13.13 -8.45
N LYS A 138 -2.92 -13.63 -7.44
CA LYS A 138 -2.31 -13.97 -6.15
C LYS A 138 -1.26 -15.08 -6.28
N SER A 139 -1.58 -16.16 -7.01
CA SER A 139 -0.66 -17.28 -7.18
C SER A 139 0.63 -16.90 -7.92
N LEU A 140 0.51 -16.00 -8.90
CA LEU A 140 1.66 -15.44 -9.62
C LEU A 140 2.46 -14.48 -8.73
N TYR A 141 1.80 -13.67 -7.90
CA TYR A 141 2.47 -12.79 -6.95
C TYR A 141 3.30 -13.58 -5.92
N GLU A 142 2.72 -14.59 -5.28
CA GLU A 142 3.42 -15.42 -4.28
C GLU A 142 4.62 -16.16 -4.89
N MET A 143 4.46 -16.63 -6.13
CA MET A 143 5.56 -17.23 -6.88
C MET A 143 6.64 -16.20 -7.19
N ALA A 144 6.29 -15.06 -7.80
CA ALA A 144 7.26 -14.02 -8.15
C ALA A 144 8.06 -13.56 -6.92
N PHE A 145 7.36 -13.39 -5.80
CA PHE A 145 7.97 -12.99 -4.53
C PHE A 145 8.96 -14.04 -4.00
N SER A 146 8.58 -15.33 -4.02
CA SER A 146 9.46 -16.42 -3.56
C SER A 146 10.63 -16.69 -4.52
N SER A 147 10.40 -16.58 -5.84
CA SER A 147 11.43 -16.76 -6.87
C SER A 147 12.46 -15.64 -6.89
N PHE A 148 12.12 -14.42 -6.45
CA PHE A 148 13.03 -13.28 -6.49
C PHE A 148 14.35 -13.52 -5.72
N ALA A 149 14.28 -14.16 -4.55
CA ALA A 149 15.48 -14.49 -3.77
C ALA A 149 16.39 -15.50 -4.50
N GLY A 150 15.80 -16.47 -5.20
CA GLY A 150 16.54 -17.42 -6.03
C GLY A 150 17.19 -16.73 -7.22
N ILE A 151 16.42 -15.94 -7.98
CA ILE A 151 16.88 -15.21 -9.17
C ILE A 151 18.06 -14.29 -8.82
N THR A 152 17.92 -13.51 -7.75
CA THR A 152 18.98 -12.60 -7.29
C THR A 152 20.25 -13.36 -6.91
N ARG A 153 20.12 -14.52 -6.24
CA ARG A 153 21.24 -15.40 -5.93
C ARG A 153 21.91 -15.95 -7.19
N TYR A 154 21.16 -16.56 -8.11
CA TYR A 154 21.75 -17.15 -9.32
C TYR A 154 22.46 -16.12 -10.20
N LEU A 155 21.85 -14.96 -10.44
CA LEU A 155 22.46 -13.88 -11.22
C LEU A 155 23.68 -13.26 -10.51
N SER A 156 23.77 -13.33 -9.18
CA SER A 156 24.97 -12.92 -8.43
C SER A 156 26.15 -13.89 -8.59
N LEU A 157 25.90 -15.15 -8.97
CA LEU A 157 26.93 -16.16 -9.21
C LEU A 157 27.58 -16.03 -10.60
N ILE A 158 26.99 -15.25 -11.52
CA ILE A 158 27.57 -15.03 -12.84
C ILE A 158 28.89 -14.24 -12.68
N PRO A 159 30.03 -14.72 -13.22
CA PRO A 159 31.34 -14.08 -13.03
C PRO A 159 31.36 -12.60 -13.39
N GLY A 160 30.71 -12.22 -14.50
CA GLY A 160 30.59 -10.81 -14.93
C GLY A 160 29.86 -9.90 -13.93
N ASN A 161 29.03 -10.47 -13.05
CA ASN A 161 28.31 -9.76 -12.00
C ASN A 161 29.06 -9.74 -10.66
N GLN A 162 30.21 -10.41 -10.54
CA GLN A 162 31.02 -10.44 -9.31
C GLN A 162 32.08 -9.33 -9.27
N ILE A 163 32.41 -8.75 -10.42
CA ILE A 163 33.41 -7.69 -10.57
C ILE A 163 32.96 -6.44 -9.79
N ARG A 164 33.85 -5.93 -8.93
CA ARG A 164 33.69 -4.67 -8.19
C ARG A 164 34.81 -3.69 -8.56
N PRO A 165 34.57 -2.37 -8.59
CA PRO A 165 33.30 -1.69 -8.32
C PRO A 165 32.32 -1.72 -9.51
N LYS A 166 31.01 -1.81 -9.24
CA LYS A 166 29.98 -1.77 -10.30
C LYS A 166 29.63 -0.34 -10.68
N SER A 167 29.73 -0.03 -11.97
CA SER A 167 29.21 1.22 -12.54
C SER A 167 27.68 1.33 -12.41
N LEU A 168 27.13 2.54 -12.49
CA LEU A 168 25.68 2.76 -12.53
C LEU A 168 25.00 1.97 -13.66
N LYS A 169 25.63 1.94 -14.85
CA LYS A 169 25.15 1.16 -16.00
C LYS A 169 25.07 -0.34 -15.68
N SER A 170 26.12 -0.91 -15.07
CA SER A 170 26.13 -2.32 -14.66
C SER A 170 25.05 -2.62 -13.60
N LYS A 171 24.84 -1.72 -12.63
CA LYS A 171 23.76 -1.86 -11.64
C LYS A 171 22.37 -1.83 -12.29
N PHE A 172 22.16 -0.96 -13.27
CA PHE A 172 20.90 -0.87 -14.02
C PHE A 172 20.65 -2.14 -14.84
N GLN A 173 21.64 -2.59 -15.61
CA GLN A 173 21.54 -3.82 -16.41
C GLN A 173 21.27 -5.05 -15.54
N LEU A 174 21.88 -5.13 -14.36
CA LEU A 174 21.63 -6.21 -13.42
C LEU A 174 20.18 -6.20 -12.88
N ARG A 175 19.65 -5.02 -12.55
CA ARG A 175 18.23 -4.88 -12.14
C ARG A 175 17.28 -5.23 -13.28
N LEU A 176 17.62 -4.84 -14.51
CA LEU A 176 16.86 -5.21 -15.70
C LEU A 176 16.85 -6.73 -15.91
N ALA A 177 17.99 -7.40 -15.72
CA ALA A 177 18.08 -8.85 -15.80
C ALA A 177 17.22 -9.55 -14.72
N TYR A 178 17.20 -9.03 -13.48
CA TYR A 178 16.28 -9.53 -12.45
C TYR A 178 14.81 -9.42 -12.87
N LEU A 179 14.44 -8.27 -13.43
CA LEU A 179 13.07 -7.98 -13.86
C LEU A 179 12.65 -8.87 -15.04
N LEU A 180 13.52 -9.02 -16.05
CA LEU A 180 13.28 -9.90 -17.20
C LEU A 180 13.12 -11.36 -16.78
N ALA A 181 13.99 -11.85 -15.90
CA ALA A 181 13.90 -13.22 -15.38
C ALA A 181 12.57 -13.44 -14.62
N LEU A 182 12.16 -12.49 -13.79
CA LEU A 182 10.86 -12.53 -13.11
C LEU A 182 9.69 -12.52 -14.10
N LEU A 183 9.71 -11.65 -15.11
CA LEU A 183 8.66 -11.58 -16.13
C LEU A 183 8.54 -12.88 -16.91
N TYR A 184 9.67 -13.48 -17.30
CA TYR A 184 9.67 -14.76 -18.00
C TYR A 184 9.03 -15.87 -17.17
N ILE A 185 9.37 -15.96 -15.89
CA ILE A 185 8.77 -16.91 -14.95
C ILE A 185 7.26 -16.67 -14.82
N ILE A 186 6.85 -15.42 -14.62
CA ILE A 186 5.44 -15.05 -14.48
C ILE A 186 4.65 -15.42 -15.74
N LEU A 187 5.17 -15.12 -16.93
CA LEU A 187 4.51 -15.42 -18.20
C LEU A 187 4.33 -16.93 -18.38
N SER A 188 5.41 -17.70 -18.25
CA SER A 188 5.36 -19.16 -18.39
C SER A 188 4.38 -19.82 -17.41
N GLU A 189 4.36 -19.33 -16.17
CA GLU A 189 3.47 -19.88 -15.15
C GLU A 189 2.04 -19.37 -15.24
N SER A 190 1.81 -18.21 -15.83
CA SER A 190 0.47 -17.66 -16.04
C SER A 190 -0.35 -18.50 -17.01
N GLU A 191 0.28 -18.98 -18.09
CA GLU A 191 -0.36 -19.85 -19.08
C GLU A 191 -0.72 -21.18 -18.43
N ARG A 192 0.27 -21.87 -17.86
CA ARG A 192 0.07 -23.18 -17.22
C ARG A 192 -0.97 -23.14 -16.11
N LYS A 193 -0.86 -22.18 -15.19
CA LYS A 193 -1.83 -22.06 -14.08
C LYS A 193 -3.19 -21.58 -14.55
N GLY A 194 -3.24 -20.73 -15.57
CA GLY A 194 -4.47 -20.29 -16.20
C GLY A 194 -5.28 -21.46 -16.75
N GLU A 195 -4.63 -22.34 -17.52
CA GLU A 195 -5.23 -23.56 -18.07
C GLU A 195 -5.70 -24.53 -16.99
N LEU A 196 -4.90 -24.75 -15.94
CA LEU A 196 -5.29 -25.60 -14.82
C LEU A 196 -6.54 -25.08 -14.09
N ILE A 197 -6.64 -23.77 -13.90
CA ILE A 197 -7.82 -23.14 -13.29
C ILE A 197 -9.03 -23.30 -14.22
N ASP A 198 -8.87 -23.08 -15.53
CA ASP A 198 -9.94 -23.26 -16.51
C ASP A 198 -10.45 -24.70 -16.56
N ASN A 199 -9.55 -25.68 -16.56
CA ASN A 199 -9.91 -27.09 -16.53
C ASN A 199 -10.70 -27.43 -15.25
N ARG A 200 -10.28 -26.92 -14.08
CA ARG A 200 -11.03 -27.09 -12.84
C ARG A 200 -12.40 -26.44 -12.89
N ILE A 201 -12.51 -25.22 -13.42
CA ILE A 201 -13.80 -24.53 -13.59
C ILE A 201 -14.72 -25.36 -14.50
N LYS A 202 -14.23 -25.81 -15.65
CA LYS A 202 -14.97 -26.67 -16.58
C LYS A 202 -15.48 -27.92 -15.88
N HIS A 203 -14.65 -28.66 -15.14
CA HIS A 203 -15.09 -29.90 -14.49
C HIS A 203 -16.02 -29.68 -13.29
N CYS A 204 -15.85 -28.61 -12.52
CA CYS A 204 -16.65 -28.38 -11.31
C CYS A 204 -17.96 -27.62 -11.58
N HIS A 205 -18.00 -26.71 -12.55
CA HIS A 205 -19.21 -25.92 -12.85
C HIS A 205 -20.05 -26.51 -13.96
N ARG A 206 -19.47 -27.25 -14.93
CA ARG A 206 -20.27 -27.91 -15.98
C ARG A 206 -21.12 -29.04 -15.41
N ARG A 207 -20.57 -29.83 -14.47
CA ARG A 207 -21.34 -30.86 -13.73
C ARG A 207 -22.50 -30.28 -12.91
N HIS A 208 -22.43 -29.02 -12.47
CA HIS A 208 -23.51 -28.43 -11.69
C HIS A 208 -24.75 -28.12 -12.54
N ASN A 209 -24.56 -27.79 -13.83
CA ASN A 209 -25.65 -27.52 -14.77
C ASN A 209 -26.25 -28.78 -15.41
N GLU A 210 -25.59 -29.93 -15.31
CA GLU A 210 -26.09 -31.23 -15.82
C GLU A 210 -26.88 -32.01 -14.74
N MET A 211 -26.99 -31.46 -13.53
CA MET A 211 -27.73 -32.05 -12.39
C MET A 211 -28.91 -31.18 -11.92
N VAL A 212 -29.34 -30.21 -12.73
CA VAL A 212 -30.58 -29.41 -12.55
C VAL A 212 -31.50 -29.68 -13.72
#